data_AF-A0A8J7MWJ2-F1
#
_entry.id   AF-A0A8J7MWJ2-F1
#
_cell.length_a   1.000
_cell.length_b   1.000
_cell.length_c   1.000
_cell.angle_alpha   90.00
_cell.angle_beta   90.00
_cell.angle_gamma   90.00
#
_symmetry.space_group_name_H-M   'P 1'
#
loop_
_entity.id
_entity.type
_entity.pdbx_description
1 polymer ?
#
loop_
_entity_poly.entity_id
_entity_poly.type
_entity_poly.pdbx_seq_one_letter_code
_entity_poly.pdbx_strand_id
1 'polypeptide(L)'
;MDPKTRAARVELYRRIHQNFQAPVSQFDCGRRCAPHNGGEPVCCTTEHAIPVADKPEFDLLRARTDLWRRYTPADAQARRELADLHEDCVAIECKGARHCERDNRTMACRAFPFFPYMTRAGEIPGLSYYWSFEDRCWVISNLGIVTPGFVRECIAAYELVFAADREEHEVYMRLSADMRRVFARRNAVIPIVGRDGSFFAVEPRTHALRPAAPAEFPAFGPYKNEEAVAAAAD
;
A
#
# COMPACT_ATOMS: atom_id res chain seq x y z
N MET A 1 -4.77 4.90 24.39
CA MET A 1 -5.37 6.14 23.85
C MET A 1 -6.57 6.64 24.67
N ASP A 2 -6.61 7.91 25.07
CA ASP A 2 -7.76 8.50 25.76
C ASP A 2 -8.97 8.73 24.80
N PRO A 3 -10.20 8.89 25.33
CA PRO A 3 -11.41 8.99 24.50
C PRO A 3 -11.42 10.17 23.51
N LYS A 4 -10.83 11.31 23.88
CA LYS A 4 -10.84 12.52 23.03
C LYS A 4 -9.88 12.34 21.86
N THR A 5 -8.68 11.82 22.12
CA THR A 5 -7.71 11.47 21.07
C THR A 5 -8.27 10.40 20.14
N ARG A 6 -8.95 9.38 20.68
CA ARG A 6 -9.61 8.35 19.86
C ARG A 6 -10.67 8.94 18.93
N ALA A 7 -11.55 9.80 19.45
CA ALA A 7 -12.57 10.45 18.63
C ALA A 7 -11.97 11.32 17.51
N ALA A 8 -10.89 12.05 17.80
CA ALA A 8 -10.18 12.84 16.80
C ALA A 8 -9.56 11.96 15.69
N ARG A 9 -8.95 10.82 16.05
CA ARG A 9 -8.44 9.85 15.06
C ARG A 9 -9.56 9.20 14.24
N VAL A 10 -10.74 8.94 14.82
CA VAL A 10 -11.91 8.46 14.06
C VAL A 10 -12.34 9.48 13.00
N GLU A 11 -12.37 10.78 13.34
CA GLU A 11 -12.66 11.85 12.36
C GLU A 11 -11.58 11.96 11.29
N LEU A 12 -10.30 11.82 11.65
CA LEU A 12 -9.20 11.74 10.69
C LEU A 12 -9.46 10.63 9.64
N TYR A 13 -9.77 9.41 10.09
CA TYR A 13 -10.08 8.31 9.17
C TYR A 13 -11.36 8.54 8.38
N ARG A 14 -12.38 9.21 8.96
CA ARG A 14 -13.57 9.61 8.21
C ARG A 14 -13.22 10.51 7.03
N ARG A 15 -12.34 11.50 7.23
CA ARG A 15 -11.85 12.39 6.17
C ARG A 15 -11.02 11.64 5.13
N ILE A 16 -10.13 10.74 5.55
CA ILE A 16 -9.37 9.88 4.64
C ILE A 16 -10.31 9.05 3.77
N HIS A 17 -11.30 8.40 4.37
CA HIS A 17 -12.31 7.59 3.67
C HIS A 17 -13.28 8.40 2.83
N GLN A 18 -13.30 9.73 2.91
CA GLN A 18 -14.05 10.59 2.00
C GLN A 18 -13.18 10.99 0.80
N ASN A 19 -11.90 11.25 1.04
CA ASN A 19 -10.99 11.84 0.04
C ASN A 19 -10.14 10.82 -0.73
N PHE A 20 -10.03 9.57 -0.28
CA PHE A 20 -9.24 8.53 -0.95
C PHE A 20 -10.11 7.45 -1.59
N GLN A 21 -10.68 7.77 -2.77
CA GLN A 21 -11.56 6.90 -3.56
C GLN A 21 -10.96 6.43 -4.88
N ALA A 22 -9.98 7.17 -5.42
CA ALA A 22 -9.45 6.95 -6.75
C ALA A 22 -8.90 5.52 -6.90
N PRO A 23 -9.22 4.85 -8.02
CA PRO A 23 -8.74 3.51 -8.25
C PRO A 23 -7.28 3.49 -8.67
N VAL A 24 -6.54 2.49 -8.18
CA VAL A 24 -5.16 2.24 -8.63
C VAL A 24 -5.06 2.18 -10.15
N SER A 25 -6.04 1.59 -10.84
CA SER A 25 -6.08 1.43 -12.29
C SER A 25 -7.51 1.45 -12.82
N GLN A 26 -7.69 1.66 -14.12
CA GLN A 26 -9.00 1.69 -14.79
C GLN A 26 -9.72 0.32 -14.83
N PHE A 27 -9.02 -0.77 -14.54
CA PHE A 27 -9.59 -2.13 -14.51
C PHE A 27 -9.20 -2.86 -13.22
N ASP A 28 -9.86 -4.00 -12.98
CA ASP A 28 -9.64 -4.83 -11.80
C ASP A 28 -8.32 -5.60 -11.90
N CYS A 29 -7.24 -5.02 -11.34
CA CYS A 29 -5.93 -5.64 -11.28
C CYS A 29 -5.93 -6.98 -10.51
N GLY A 30 -6.92 -7.22 -9.64
CA GLY A 30 -7.06 -8.48 -8.91
C GLY A 30 -7.33 -9.67 -9.83
N ARG A 31 -8.05 -9.45 -10.95
CA ARG A 31 -8.28 -10.48 -11.98
C ARG A 31 -7.01 -10.93 -12.68
N ARG A 32 -5.96 -10.09 -12.67
CA ARG A 32 -4.67 -10.40 -13.30
C ARG A 32 -3.79 -11.26 -12.40
N CYS A 33 -3.78 -10.99 -11.09
CA CYS A 33 -2.97 -11.78 -10.17
C CYS A 33 -3.68 -13.03 -9.62
N ALA A 34 -5.01 -13.04 -9.51
CA ALA A 34 -5.75 -14.16 -8.92
C ALA A 34 -5.43 -15.55 -9.53
N PRO A 35 -5.30 -15.72 -10.87
CA PRO A 35 -4.93 -17.02 -11.46
C PRO A 35 -3.59 -17.58 -10.99
N HIS A 36 -2.69 -16.71 -10.49
CA HIS A 36 -1.36 -17.08 -10.00
C HIS A 36 -1.29 -17.15 -8.46
N ASN A 37 -2.39 -16.88 -7.77
CA ASN A 37 -2.48 -16.79 -6.31
C ASN A 37 -3.65 -17.64 -5.78
N GLY A 38 -3.78 -18.88 -6.25
CA GLY A 38 -4.81 -19.81 -5.76
C GLY A 38 -6.25 -19.42 -6.09
N GLY A 39 -6.46 -18.53 -7.07
CA GLY A 39 -7.78 -18.06 -7.47
C GLY A 39 -8.25 -16.78 -6.76
N GLU A 40 -7.46 -16.21 -5.86
CA GLU A 40 -7.78 -14.97 -5.15
C GLU A 40 -6.73 -13.87 -5.38
N PRO A 41 -7.12 -12.60 -5.45
CA PRO A 41 -6.15 -11.50 -5.52
C PRO A 41 -5.23 -11.52 -4.29
N VAL A 42 -3.92 -11.33 -4.52
CA VAL A 42 -2.93 -11.32 -3.43
C VAL A 42 -3.24 -10.34 -2.30
N CYS A 43 -3.89 -9.20 -2.61
CA CYS A 43 -4.26 -8.18 -1.63
C CYS A 43 -5.51 -8.51 -0.81
N CYS A 44 -6.22 -9.60 -1.14
CA CYS A 44 -7.49 -9.98 -0.53
C CYS A 44 -7.38 -11.27 0.32
N THR A 45 -6.18 -11.82 0.49
CA THR A 45 -5.93 -13.03 1.29
C THR A 45 -5.06 -12.72 2.50
N THR A 46 -5.33 -13.39 3.62
CA THR A 46 -4.50 -13.33 4.84
C THR A 46 -3.30 -14.27 4.78
N GLU A 47 -3.17 -15.11 3.76
CA GLU A 47 -2.05 -16.04 3.60
C GLU A 47 -0.73 -15.34 3.24
N HIS A 48 -0.82 -14.15 2.64
CA HIS A 48 0.35 -13.42 2.14
C HIS A 48 0.65 -12.15 2.92
N ALA A 49 -0.38 -11.57 3.54
CA ALA A 49 -0.27 -10.40 4.38
C ALA A 49 -1.45 -10.39 5.33
N ILE A 50 -1.19 -10.39 6.64
CA ILE A 50 -2.26 -10.18 7.63
C ILE A 50 -2.57 -8.67 7.65
N PRO A 51 -3.78 -8.22 7.25
CA PRO A 51 -4.12 -6.82 7.30
C PRO A 51 -4.12 -6.30 8.73
N VAL A 52 -3.52 -5.14 8.91
CA VAL A 52 -3.53 -4.39 10.17
C VAL A 52 -4.21 -3.05 9.92
N ALA A 53 -5.06 -2.64 10.85
CA ALA A 53 -5.63 -1.30 10.87
C ALA A 53 -5.45 -0.66 12.24
N ASP A 54 -5.46 0.67 12.24
CA ASP A 54 -5.63 1.46 13.43
C ASP A 54 -6.96 1.14 14.11
N LYS A 55 -6.96 1.04 15.44
CA LYS A 55 -8.19 0.85 16.22
C LYS A 55 -9.26 1.92 15.91
N PRO A 56 -8.93 3.22 15.77
CA PRO A 56 -9.88 4.23 15.31
C PRO A 56 -10.47 3.98 13.91
N GLU A 57 -9.66 3.51 12.95
CA GLU A 57 -10.16 3.14 11.62
C GLU A 57 -11.10 1.94 11.71
N PHE A 58 -10.71 0.92 12.48
CA PHE A 58 -11.53 -0.27 12.69
C PHE A 58 -12.88 0.06 13.33
N ASP A 59 -12.91 0.97 14.31
CA ASP A 59 -14.16 1.45 14.92
C ASP A 59 -15.08 2.12 13.89
N LEU A 60 -14.52 2.98 13.02
CA LEU A 60 -15.25 3.64 11.95
C LEU A 60 -15.88 2.61 10.99
N LEU A 61 -15.09 1.63 10.57
CA LEU A 61 -15.52 0.60 9.62
C LEU A 61 -16.58 -0.34 10.22
N ARG A 62 -16.39 -0.76 11.47
CA ARG A 62 -17.37 -1.61 12.17
C ARG A 62 -18.72 -0.95 12.38
N ALA A 63 -18.78 0.38 12.40
CA ALA A 63 -20.04 1.12 12.46
C ALA A 63 -20.75 1.22 11.10
N ARG A 64 -20.05 0.96 9.99
CA ARG A 64 -20.56 1.13 8.61
C ARG A 64 -20.92 -0.17 7.93
N THR A 65 -20.24 -1.26 8.27
CA THR A 65 -20.35 -2.55 7.57
C THR A 65 -20.03 -3.72 8.49
N ASP A 66 -20.48 -4.92 8.10
CA ASP A 66 -20.10 -6.20 8.68
C ASP A 66 -18.98 -6.91 7.90
N LEU A 67 -18.35 -6.22 6.93
CA LEU A 67 -17.24 -6.75 6.13
C LEU A 67 -16.04 -7.20 6.98
N TRP A 68 -15.75 -6.49 8.06
CA TRP A 68 -14.53 -6.64 8.84
C TRP A 68 -14.75 -7.37 10.17
N ARG A 69 -13.84 -8.28 10.48
CA ARG A 69 -13.71 -8.90 11.80
C ARG A 69 -12.26 -8.86 12.27
N ARG A 70 -12.05 -9.06 13.58
CA ARG A 70 -10.71 -9.25 14.11
C ARG A 70 -10.15 -10.58 13.60
N TYR A 71 -8.91 -10.55 13.14
CA TYR A 71 -8.20 -11.75 12.71
C TYR A 71 -7.76 -12.54 13.94
N THR A 72 -7.94 -13.87 13.89
CA THR A 72 -7.45 -14.78 14.93
C THR A 72 -6.29 -15.59 14.38
N PRO A 73 -5.06 -15.45 14.93
CA PRO A 73 -3.88 -16.13 14.40
C PRO A 73 -4.00 -17.65 14.47
N ALA A 74 -4.06 -18.31 13.30
CA ALA A 74 -4.25 -19.74 13.21
C ALA A 74 -2.99 -20.54 13.60
N ASP A 75 -1.81 -20.01 13.29
CA ASP A 75 -0.54 -20.74 13.43
C ASP A 75 0.56 -19.93 14.15
N ALA A 76 1.72 -20.56 14.33
CA ALA A 76 2.85 -19.97 15.04
C ALA A 76 3.53 -18.85 14.24
N GLN A 77 3.43 -18.85 12.92
CA GLN A 77 3.99 -17.78 12.08
C GLN A 77 3.14 -16.53 12.22
N ALA A 78 1.82 -16.63 12.06
CA ALA A 78 0.89 -15.53 12.25
C ALA A 78 1.01 -14.90 13.65
N ARG A 79 1.22 -15.73 14.68
CA ARG A 79 1.49 -15.22 16.04
C ARG A 79 2.80 -14.45 16.17
N ARG A 80 3.85 -14.86 15.44
CA ARG A 80 5.14 -14.14 15.40
C ARG A 80 5.04 -12.84 14.63
N GLU A 81 4.37 -12.84 13.48
CA GLU A 81 4.15 -11.63 12.66
C GLU A 81 3.39 -10.54 13.43
N LEU A 82 2.49 -10.95 14.33
CA LEU A 82 1.70 -10.03 15.16
C LEU A 82 2.26 -9.79 16.56
N ALA A 83 3.42 -10.36 16.91
CA ALA A 83 3.99 -10.25 18.24
C ALA A 83 4.36 -8.79 18.59
N ASP A 84 4.82 -8.04 17.59
CA ASP A 84 5.24 -6.64 17.73
C ASP A 84 4.17 -5.65 17.24
N LEU A 85 2.91 -6.09 17.14
CA LEU A 85 1.81 -5.22 16.74
C LEU A 85 1.62 -4.10 17.76
N HIS A 86 1.70 -2.84 17.31
CA HIS A 86 1.51 -1.67 18.17
C HIS A 86 0.16 -1.71 18.90
N GLU A 87 0.12 -1.21 20.14
CA GLU A 87 -1.07 -1.33 20.98
C GLU A 87 -2.29 -0.59 20.42
N ASP A 88 -2.10 0.42 19.58
CA ASP A 88 -3.19 1.14 18.93
C ASP A 88 -3.66 0.52 17.61
N CYS A 89 -3.05 -0.60 17.21
CA CYS A 89 -3.40 -1.35 16.01
C CYS A 89 -4.22 -2.61 16.33
N VAL A 90 -4.85 -3.17 15.30
CA VAL A 90 -5.60 -4.42 15.37
C VAL A 90 -5.44 -5.19 14.06
N ALA A 91 -5.10 -6.48 14.17
CA ALA A 91 -5.13 -7.40 13.05
C ALA A 91 -6.58 -7.72 12.67
N ILE A 92 -6.90 -7.62 11.40
CA ILE A 92 -8.27 -7.75 10.88
C ILE A 92 -8.28 -8.59 9.62
N GLU A 93 -9.45 -9.12 9.28
CA GLU A 93 -9.69 -9.81 8.02
C GLU A 93 -11.06 -9.40 7.49
N CYS A 94 -11.18 -9.35 6.17
CA CYS A 94 -12.44 -9.09 5.49
C CYS A 94 -13.12 -10.41 5.07
N LYS A 95 -14.37 -10.35 4.60
CA LYS A 95 -15.09 -11.50 4.02
C LYS A 95 -14.48 -12.04 2.70
N GLY A 96 -13.38 -11.48 2.22
CA GLY A 96 -12.68 -11.89 0.99
C GLY A 96 -13.13 -11.15 -0.27
N ALA A 97 -12.41 -11.38 -1.37
CA ALA A 97 -12.55 -10.61 -2.62
C ALA A 97 -13.98 -10.59 -3.19
N ARG A 98 -14.71 -11.71 -3.09
CA ARG A 98 -16.11 -11.83 -3.59
C ARG A 98 -17.11 -10.96 -2.84
N HIS A 99 -16.78 -10.54 -1.63
CA HIS A 99 -17.62 -9.71 -0.76
C HIS A 99 -17.03 -8.31 -0.58
N CYS A 100 -16.10 -7.90 -1.45
CA CYS A 100 -15.38 -6.67 -1.29
C CYS A 100 -16.28 -5.43 -1.46
N GLU A 101 -16.37 -4.62 -0.41
CA GLU A 101 -17.01 -3.30 -0.44
C GLU A 101 -15.95 -2.23 -0.58
N ARG A 102 -15.77 -1.70 -1.81
CA ARG A 102 -14.68 -0.75 -2.12
C ARG A 102 -14.66 0.44 -1.16
N ASP A 103 -15.83 1.00 -0.88
CA ASP A 103 -16.00 2.19 -0.05
C ASP A 103 -15.78 1.90 1.45
N ASN A 104 -15.71 0.64 1.84
CA ASN A 104 -15.42 0.20 3.20
C ASN A 104 -14.07 -0.52 3.30
N ARG A 105 -13.18 -0.40 2.30
CA ARG A 105 -11.78 -0.86 2.44
C ARG A 105 -11.03 -0.01 3.45
N THR A 106 -10.17 -0.63 4.25
CA THR A 106 -9.18 0.09 5.06
C THR A 106 -8.26 0.93 4.18
N MET A 107 -7.63 1.95 4.76
CA MET A 107 -6.62 2.77 4.10
C MET A 107 -5.50 1.90 3.53
N ALA A 108 -5.04 0.89 4.30
CA ALA A 108 -4.02 -0.06 3.84
C ALA A 108 -4.49 -0.87 2.61
N CYS A 109 -5.72 -1.39 2.62
CA CYS A 109 -6.28 -2.12 1.47
C CYS A 109 -6.54 -1.22 0.26
N ARG A 110 -6.78 0.08 0.47
CA ARG A 110 -6.88 1.07 -0.62
C ARG A 110 -5.50 1.38 -1.21
N ALA A 111 -4.49 1.56 -0.36
CA ALA A 111 -3.14 1.92 -0.78
C ALA A 111 -2.35 0.76 -1.40
N PHE A 112 -2.67 -0.49 -1.07
CA PHE A 112 -1.92 -1.66 -1.53
C PHE A 112 -1.71 -1.69 -3.06
N PRO A 113 -0.50 -2.01 -3.56
CA PRO A 113 0.71 -2.42 -2.83
C PRO A 113 1.64 -1.26 -2.45
N PHE A 114 1.14 -0.03 -2.45
CA PHE A 114 1.96 1.17 -2.40
C PHE A 114 2.14 1.74 -0.99
N PHE A 115 3.24 2.47 -0.82
CA PHE A 115 3.51 3.33 0.32
C PHE A 115 4.20 4.63 -0.14
N PRO A 116 4.07 5.74 0.59
CA PRO A 116 4.79 6.97 0.30
C PRO A 116 6.28 6.76 0.52
N TYR A 117 7.06 6.82 -0.55
CA TYR A 117 8.51 6.78 -0.43
C TYR A 117 9.00 8.11 0.12
N MET A 118 9.90 8.07 1.09
CA MET A 118 10.47 9.25 1.74
C MET A 118 11.95 9.41 1.43
N THR A 119 12.34 10.61 0.98
CA THR A 119 13.75 11.00 0.86
C THR A 119 14.39 11.12 2.25
N ARG A 120 15.72 11.30 2.30
CA ARG A 120 16.41 11.56 3.58
C ARG A 120 15.95 12.86 4.25
N ALA A 121 15.46 13.81 3.46
CA ALA A 121 14.92 15.08 3.95
C ALA A 121 13.46 14.97 4.40
N GLY A 122 12.82 13.81 4.26
CA GLY A 122 11.39 13.63 4.58
C GLY A 122 10.43 14.07 3.46
N GLU A 123 10.94 14.32 2.25
CA GLU A 123 10.09 14.67 1.12
C GLU A 123 9.46 13.40 0.53
N ILE A 124 8.23 13.53 0.02
CA ILE A 124 7.51 12.45 -0.66
C ILE A 124 7.48 12.77 -2.16
N PRO A 125 8.42 12.26 -2.97
CA PRO A 125 8.40 12.45 -4.43
C PRO A 125 7.26 11.67 -5.10
N GLY A 126 6.78 10.60 -4.46
CA GLY A 126 5.75 9.72 -5.01
C GLY A 126 5.57 8.46 -4.18
N LEU A 127 4.90 7.48 -4.79
CA LEU A 127 4.69 6.17 -4.20
C LEU A 127 5.75 5.18 -4.68
N SER A 128 6.25 4.36 -3.77
CA SER A 128 6.89 3.09 -4.13
C SER A 128 6.03 1.93 -3.62
N TYR A 129 6.48 0.68 -3.80
CA TYR A 129 5.69 -0.51 -3.49
C TYR A 129 6.37 -1.41 -2.46
N TYR A 130 5.58 -2.18 -1.72
CA TYR A 130 6.08 -3.22 -0.83
C TYR A 130 6.76 -4.34 -1.64
N TRP A 131 8.10 -4.36 -1.65
CA TRP A 131 8.90 -5.25 -2.50
C TRP A 131 8.78 -6.73 -2.15
N SER A 132 8.18 -7.07 -1.01
CA SER A 132 7.84 -8.46 -0.65
C SER A 132 6.77 -9.07 -1.56
N PHE A 133 6.07 -8.26 -2.36
CA PHE A 133 5.01 -8.72 -3.27
C PHE A 133 5.41 -8.69 -4.74
N GLU A 134 6.67 -8.39 -5.06
CA GLU A 134 7.18 -8.34 -6.45
C GLU A 134 6.83 -9.61 -7.22
N ASP A 135 6.96 -10.78 -6.60
CA ASP A 135 6.73 -12.09 -7.22
C ASP A 135 5.26 -12.40 -7.55
N ARG A 136 4.29 -11.64 -7.01
CA ARG A 136 2.87 -12.04 -7.01
C ARG A 136 1.87 -10.94 -7.29
N CYS A 137 2.20 -9.67 -7.03
CA CYS A 137 1.33 -8.54 -7.34
C CYS A 137 1.54 -8.07 -8.77
N TRP A 138 0.51 -8.25 -9.60
CA TRP A 138 0.54 -7.86 -11.02
C TRP A 138 0.82 -6.37 -11.25
N VAL A 139 0.28 -5.49 -10.37
CA VAL A 139 0.47 -4.03 -10.47
C VAL A 139 1.93 -3.64 -10.39
N ILE A 140 2.74 -4.33 -9.58
CA ILE A 140 4.17 -4.02 -9.41
C ILE A 140 4.95 -4.24 -10.72
N SER A 141 4.53 -5.20 -11.54
CA SER A 141 5.11 -5.44 -12.87
C SER A 141 4.53 -4.54 -13.97
N ASN A 142 3.52 -3.72 -13.64
CA ASN A 142 2.75 -2.93 -14.60
C ASN A 142 2.50 -1.50 -14.07
N LEU A 143 3.52 -0.84 -13.53
CA LEU A 143 3.36 0.47 -12.88
C LEU A 143 2.75 1.57 -13.77
N GLY A 144 2.83 1.43 -15.09
CA GLY A 144 2.23 2.35 -16.06
C GLY A 144 0.70 2.46 -15.99
N ILE A 145 0.01 1.52 -15.35
CA ILE A 145 -1.45 1.56 -15.19
C ILE A 145 -1.90 2.46 -14.03
N VAL A 146 -0.96 2.87 -13.17
CA VAL A 146 -1.26 3.53 -11.90
C VAL A 146 -1.77 4.93 -12.18
N THR A 147 -3.00 5.23 -11.78
CA THR A 147 -3.62 6.51 -12.12
C THR A 147 -3.02 7.66 -11.32
N PRO A 148 -2.81 8.84 -11.91
CA PRO A 148 -2.36 10.03 -11.17
C PRO A 148 -3.32 10.41 -10.03
N GLY A 149 -4.63 10.20 -10.23
CA GLY A 149 -5.65 10.42 -9.20
C GLY A 149 -5.42 9.56 -7.95
N PHE A 150 -5.14 8.27 -8.13
CA PHE A 150 -4.80 7.37 -7.03
C PHE A 150 -3.55 7.84 -6.28
N VAL A 151 -2.49 8.22 -7.00
CA VAL A 151 -1.24 8.66 -6.37
C VAL A 151 -1.45 9.89 -5.50
N ARG A 152 -2.18 10.91 -6.02
CA ARG A 152 -2.48 12.14 -5.27
C ARG A 152 -3.28 11.87 -4.01
N GLU A 153 -4.36 11.11 -4.12
CA GLU A 153 -5.23 10.83 -2.98
C GLU A 153 -4.57 9.93 -1.94
N CYS A 154 -3.78 8.95 -2.37
CA CYS A 154 -3.02 8.07 -1.48
C CYS A 154 -1.99 8.88 -0.67
N ILE A 155 -1.20 9.74 -1.34
CA ILE A 155 -0.22 10.59 -0.66
C ILE A 155 -0.93 11.57 0.29
N ALA A 156 -2.02 12.20 -0.13
CA ALA A 156 -2.78 13.11 0.74
C ALA A 156 -3.33 12.40 1.98
N ALA A 157 -3.79 11.15 1.86
CA ALA A 157 -4.23 10.34 2.99
C ALA A 157 -3.08 10.08 3.98
N TYR A 158 -1.89 9.73 3.48
CA TYR A 158 -0.71 9.55 4.32
C TYR A 158 -0.21 10.84 4.97
N GLU A 159 -0.23 11.97 4.25
CA GLU A 159 0.12 13.29 4.80
C GLU A 159 -0.80 13.67 5.97
N LEU A 160 -2.10 13.35 5.89
CA LEU A 160 -3.03 13.53 7.00
C LEU A 160 -2.67 12.66 8.22
N VAL A 161 -2.25 11.41 8.00
CA VAL A 161 -1.79 10.51 9.08
C VAL A 161 -0.50 11.06 9.70
N PHE A 162 0.50 11.42 8.90
CA PHE A 162 1.79 11.93 9.37
C PHE A 162 1.68 13.26 10.12
N ALA A 163 0.74 14.12 9.73
CA ALA A 163 0.45 15.35 10.45
C ALA A 163 -0.16 15.10 11.85
N ALA A 164 -0.89 13.99 12.01
CA ALA A 164 -1.52 13.61 13.27
C ALA A 164 -0.64 12.71 14.14
N ASP A 165 0.27 11.94 13.53
CA ASP A 165 1.09 10.94 14.19
C ASP A 165 2.53 10.95 13.65
N ARG A 166 3.43 11.52 14.45
CA ARG A 166 4.85 11.64 14.10
C ARG A 166 5.57 10.29 14.13
N GLU A 167 5.15 9.36 14.98
CA GLU A 167 5.75 8.03 15.03
C GLU A 167 5.47 7.29 13.74
N GLU A 168 4.26 7.45 13.20
CA GLU A 168 3.88 6.88 11.90
C GLU A 168 4.72 7.47 10.77
N HIS A 169 4.98 8.78 10.78
CA HIS A 169 5.92 9.38 9.84
C HIS A 169 7.33 8.77 9.94
N GLU A 170 7.83 8.54 11.15
CA GLU A 170 9.14 7.90 11.37
C GLU A 170 9.17 6.44 10.92
N VAL A 171 8.06 5.69 11.03
CA VAL A 171 7.94 4.33 10.49
C VAL A 171 8.16 4.33 8.98
N TYR A 172 7.53 5.25 8.24
CA TYR A 172 7.68 5.30 6.77
C TYR A 172 9.05 5.85 6.32
N MET A 173 9.67 6.72 7.13
CA MET A 173 11.09 7.11 6.94
C MET A 173 12.02 5.89 7.04
N ARG A 174 11.80 5.03 8.05
CA ARG A 174 12.56 3.79 8.24
C ARG A 174 12.29 2.79 7.11
N LEU A 175 11.04 2.59 6.72
CA LEU A 175 10.66 1.72 5.59
C LEU A 175 11.38 2.11 4.30
N SER A 176 11.40 3.41 3.98
CA SER A 176 12.11 3.92 2.80
C SER A 176 13.62 3.73 2.91
N ALA A 177 14.19 3.84 4.12
CA ALA A 177 15.60 3.54 4.35
C ALA A 177 15.93 2.05 4.19
N ASP A 178 15.05 1.16 4.63
CA ASP A 178 15.18 -0.28 4.45
C ASP A 178 15.09 -0.68 2.99
N MET A 179 14.17 -0.09 2.23
CA MET A 179 14.09 -0.27 0.79
C MET A 179 15.42 0.10 0.12
N ARG A 180 16.01 1.25 0.45
CA ARG A 180 17.33 1.64 -0.06
C ARG A 180 18.40 0.61 0.25
N ARG A 181 18.45 0.07 1.48
CA ARG A 181 19.42 -0.98 1.87
C ARG A 181 19.22 -2.26 1.05
N VAL A 182 17.98 -2.70 0.88
CA VAL A 182 17.63 -3.90 0.10
C VAL A 182 18.02 -3.71 -1.37
N PHE A 183 17.63 -2.59 -1.98
CA PHE A 183 17.84 -2.33 -3.40
C PHE A 183 19.31 -2.04 -3.73
N ALA A 184 20.07 -1.43 -2.80
CA ALA A 184 21.52 -1.30 -2.94
C ALA A 184 22.23 -2.67 -3.01
N ARG A 185 21.79 -3.65 -2.21
CA ARG A 185 22.31 -5.03 -2.25
C ARG A 185 21.93 -5.75 -3.54
N ARG A 186 20.72 -5.48 -4.05
CA ARG A 186 20.23 -6.03 -5.33
C ARG A 186 20.87 -5.39 -6.57
N ASN A 187 21.58 -4.28 -6.40
CA ASN A 187 22.07 -3.45 -7.50
C ASN A 187 20.94 -3.02 -8.46
N ALA A 188 19.81 -2.60 -7.88
CA ALA A 188 18.61 -2.20 -8.60
C ALA A 188 18.16 -0.80 -8.16
N VAL A 189 17.55 -0.05 -9.09
CA VAL A 189 16.90 1.24 -8.79
C VAL A 189 15.57 1.02 -8.09
N ILE A 190 15.14 1.98 -7.27
CA ILE A 190 13.81 1.98 -6.65
C ILE A 190 12.83 2.72 -7.55
N PRO A 191 11.74 2.08 -8.01
CA PRO A 191 10.71 2.74 -8.79
C PRO A 191 9.85 3.67 -7.94
N ILE A 192 9.58 4.87 -8.45
CA ILE A 192 8.68 5.86 -7.86
C ILE A 192 7.63 6.27 -8.89
N VAL A 193 6.36 6.19 -8.51
CA VAL A 193 5.22 6.74 -9.27
C VAL A 193 4.89 8.12 -8.72
N GLY A 194 5.08 9.16 -9.52
CA GLY A 194 4.89 10.56 -9.17
C GLY A 194 3.41 10.99 -9.14
N ARG A 195 3.12 12.09 -8.45
CA ARG A 195 1.76 12.66 -8.26
C ARG A 195 1.04 13.02 -9.57
N ASP A 196 1.80 13.29 -10.62
CA ASP A 196 1.36 13.73 -11.94
C ASP A 196 1.43 12.61 -12.99
N GLY A 197 1.69 11.36 -12.59
CA GLY A 197 1.91 10.24 -13.51
C GLY A 197 3.33 10.19 -14.09
N SER A 198 4.23 11.07 -13.64
CA SER A 198 5.66 10.92 -13.93
C SER A 198 6.24 9.70 -13.22
N PHE A 199 7.38 9.22 -13.72
CA PHE A 199 8.11 8.12 -13.13
C PHE A 199 9.52 8.57 -12.77
N PHE A 200 10.00 8.14 -11.62
CA PHE A 200 11.36 8.38 -11.18
C PHE A 200 12.02 7.08 -10.74
N ALA A 201 13.34 7.06 -10.85
CA ALA A 201 14.20 6.05 -10.27
C ALA A 201 15.01 6.69 -9.15
N VAL A 202 15.03 6.05 -7.99
CA VAL A 202 15.99 6.39 -6.93
C VAL A 202 17.18 5.45 -7.00
N GLU A 203 18.36 6.03 -7.11
CA GLU A 203 19.63 5.33 -6.95
C GLU A 203 19.87 5.05 -5.47
N PRO A 204 19.83 3.79 -4.99
CA PRO A 204 19.77 3.50 -3.56
C PRO A 204 21.07 3.85 -2.81
N ARG A 205 22.21 3.92 -3.50
CA ARG A 205 23.53 4.23 -2.91
C ARG A 205 23.81 5.73 -2.81
N THR A 206 23.42 6.49 -3.81
CA THR A 206 23.63 7.95 -3.87
C THR A 206 22.41 8.74 -3.38
N HIS A 207 21.25 8.09 -3.34
CA HIS A 207 19.92 8.66 -3.09
C HIS A 207 19.49 9.67 -4.15
N ALA A 208 20.15 9.70 -5.30
CA ALA A 208 19.76 10.54 -6.41
C ALA A 208 18.40 10.10 -6.94
N LEU A 209 17.47 11.04 -7.06
CA LEU A 209 16.21 10.88 -7.75
C LEU A 209 16.42 11.37 -9.19
N ARG A 210 16.11 10.53 -10.18
CA ARG A 210 16.15 10.90 -11.60
C ARG A 210 14.84 10.55 -12.28
N PRO A 211 14.44 11.29 -13.33
CA PRO A 211 13.36 10.84 -14.22
C PRO A 211 13.65 9.43 -14.76
N ALA A 212 12.59 8.66 -14.97
CA ALA A 212 12.64 7.32 -15.53
C ALA A 212 11.43 7.06 -16.44
N ALA A 213 11.54 6.06 -17.32
CA ALA A 213 10.42 5.52 -18.05
C ALA A 213 9.89 4.23 -17.36
N PRO A 214 8.58 3.92 -17.46
CA PRO A 214 8.03 2.66 -16.92
C PRO A 214 8.77 1.40 -17.41
N ALA A 215 9.25 1.42 -18.65
CA ALA A 215 9.98 0.31 -19.26
C ALA A 215 11.37 0.04 -18.63
N GLU A 216 11.89 0.95 -17.82
CA GLU A 216 13.13 0.70 -17.05
C GLU A 216 12.88 -0.23 -15.85
N PHE A 217 11.63 -0.38 -15.41
CA PHE A 217 11.30 -1.16 -14.24
C PHE A 217 11.04 -2.63 -14.62
N PRO A 218 11.61 -3.59 -13.87
CA PRO A 218 11.47 -5.00 -14.19
C PRO A 218 10.04 -5.49 -13.96
N ALA A 219 9.61 -6.42 -14.79
CA ALA A 219 8.49 -7.31 -14.48
C ALA A 219 8.99 -8.54 -13.70
N PHE A 220 8.10 -9.14 -12.92
CA PHE A 220 8.44 -10.17 -11.94
C PHE A 220 7.54 -11.39 -12.06
N GLY A 221 8.00 -12.50 -11.45
CA GLY A 221 7.23 -13.73 -11.34
C GLY A 221 6.62 -14.20 -12.69
N PRO A 222 5.31 -14.51 -12.73
CA PRO A 222 4.64 -14.97 -13.95
C PRO A 222 4.43 -13.87 -15.00
N TYR A 223 4.68 -12.60 -14.67
CA TYR A 223 4.34 -11.45 -15.50
C TYR A 223 5.46 -10.99 -16.44
N LYS A 224 6.64 -11.64 -16.40
CA LYS A 224 7.84 -11.25 -17.17
C LYS A 224 7.67 -11.20 -18.68
N ASN A 225 6.73 -11.98 -19.21
CA ASN A 225 6.51 -12.14 -20.65
C ASN A 225 5.17 -11.55 -21.09
N GLU A 226 4.48 -10.81 -20.23
CA GLU A 226 3.25 -10.13 -20.62
C GLU A 226 3.58 -8.90 -21.46
N GLU A 227 2.77 -8.62 -22.47
CA GLU A 227 2.82 -7.35 -23.16
C GLU A 227 2.46 -6.23 -22.19
N ALA A 228 3.23 -5.14 -22.22
CA ALA A 228 2.98 -3.98 -21.38
C ALA A 228 1.56 -3.47 -21.62
N VAL A 229 0.73 -3.45 -20.57
CA VAL A 229 -0.61 -2.86 -20.68
C VAL A 229 -0.44 -1.37 -20.86
N ALA A 230 -1.03 -0.83 -21.94
CA ALA A 230 -0.99 0.59 -22.24
C ALA A 230 -1.41 1.40 -21.00
N ALA A 231 -0.68 2.47 -20.73
CA ALA A 231 -1.02 3.40 -19.66
C ALA A 231 -2.48 3.85 -19.85
N ALA A 232 -3.21 3.95 -18.74
CA ALA A 232 -4.51 4.59 -18.73
C ALA A 232 -4.34 5.99 -19.34
N ALA A 233 -4.91 6.22 -20.52
CA ALA A 233 -5.10 7.58 -21.00
C ALA A 233 -6.15 8.23 -20.08
N ASP A 234 -5.76 9.32 -19.44
CA ASP A 234 -6.70 10.23 -18.74
C ASP A 234 -7.48 11.06 -19.77
#